data_AF-A0A6I9Y5G2-F1
#
_entry.id   AF-A0A6I9Y5G2-F1
#
_cell.length_a   1.000
_cell.length_b   1.000
_cell.length_c   1.000
_cell.angle_alpha   90.00
_cell.angle_beta   90.00
_cell.angle_gamma   90.00
#
_symmetry.space_group_name_H-M   'P 1'
#
loop_
_entity.id
_entity.type
_entity.pdbx_description
1 polymer ?
#
loop_
_entity_poly.entity_id
_entity_poly.type
_entity_poly.pdbx_seq_one_letter_code
_entity_poly.pdbx_strand_id
1 'polypeptide(L)'
;MGKRKKNKSTEDKSAMNKYQVIGLGCLAHLYKCSALRESCGLCLKADPRFECGWCVSEKRCSLRQHCPVSESSWMHASNGNSRCADPKILKLFPETGPRQGGTRLTIIGENLGLKFDDVRMGVRVGKVICIPIESEYISAEQIVCEIGEASPSKIQDAPVEVCVRDCSPSYKAIAPKSFTFVVRCSLASRGVQIRVTSQNRYSLNDGS
;
A
#
# COMPACT_ATOMS: atom_id res chain seq x y z
N MET A 1 2.71 -2.77 -31.58
CA MET A 1 3.16 -1.57 -30.84
C MET A 1 2.32 -1.42 -29.58
N GLY A 2 2.85 -1.87 -28.44
CA GLY A 2 2.11 -1.92 -27.17
C GLY A 2 1.93 -0.53 -26.55
N LYS A 3 0.69 -0.15 -26.25
CA LYS A 3 0.37 1.07 -25.49
C LYS A 3 0.88 0.87 -24.06
N ARG A 4 1.96 1.57 -23.67
CA ARG A 4 2.34 1.75 -22.26
C ARG A 4 1.14 2.38 -21.55
N LYS A 5 0.47 1.62 -20.68
CA LYS A 5 -0.51 2.16 -19.74
C LYS A 5 0.25 3.14 -18.85
N LYS A 6 -0.02 4.45 -19.00
CA LYS A 6 0.42 5.44 -18.02
C LYS A 6 -0.24 5.05 -16.70
N ASN A 7 0.55 4.58 -15.74
CA ASN A 7 0.08 4.37 -14.38
C ASN A 7 -0.57 5.67 -13.92
N LYS A 8 -1.83 5.56 -13.53
CA LYS A 8 -2.66 6.65 -13.07
C LYS A 8 -2.06 7.13 -11.75
N SER A 9 -1.10 8.07 -11.82
CA SER A 9 -0.76 8.90 -10.67
C SER A 9 -2.03 9.68 -10.38
N THR A 10 -2.82 9.19 -9.43
CA THR A 10 -3.86 9.97 -8.78
C THR A 10 -3.24 11.31 -8.43
N GLU A 11 -3.71 12.39 -9.08
CA GLU A 11 -3.29 13.75 -8.77
C GLU A 11 -3.40 13.92 -7.25
N ASP A 12 -2.27 14.13 -6.58
CA ASP A 12 -2.16 14.25 -5.14
C ASP A 12 -2.69 15.63 -4.70
N LYS A 13 -4.01 15.79 -4.82
CA LYS A 13 -4.75 17.04 -4.55
C LYS A 13 -4.86 17.35 -3.06
N SER A 14 -4.48 16.43 -2.18
CA SER A 14 -4.83 16.50 -0.75
C SER A 14 -4.04 17.58 0.00
N ALA A 15 -2.86 17.98 -0.49
CA ALA A 15 -1.96 18.92 0.20
C ALA A 15 -1.75 20.26 -0.52
N MET A 16 -2.58 20.56 -1.52
CA MET A 16 -2.35 21.68 -2.44
C MET A 16 -3.49 22.69 -2.35
N ASN A 17 -3.17 23.90 -1.89
CA ASN A 17 -4.11 25.02 -1.96
C ASN A 17 -3.91 25.74 -3.30
N LYS A 18 -5.01 26.01 -4.01
CA LYS A 18 -5.00 26.79 -5.24
C LYS A 18 -5.42 28.21 -4.94
N TYR A 19 -4.59 29.18 -5.32
CA TYR A 19 -4.87 30.59 -5.19
C TYR A 19 -4.89 31.24 -6.57
N GLN A 20 -5.84 32.16 -6.79
CA GLN A 20 -5.88 32.95 -8.01
C GLN A 20 -5.03 34.19 -7.85
N VAL A 21 -4.07 34.40 -8.74
CA VAL A 21 -3.23 35.60 -8.74
C VAL A 21 -3.98 36.71 -9.47
N ILE A 22 -4.44 37.71 -8.71
CA ILE A 22 -5.24 38.83 -9.23
C ILE A 22 -4.41 39.60 -10.28
N GLY A 23 -5.00 39.82 -11.46
CA GLY A 23 -4.41 40.64 -12.53
C GLY A 23 -3.60 39.89 -13.60
N LEU A 24 -3.32 38.59 -13.42
CA LEU A 24 -2.48 37.81 -14.36
C LEU A 24 -3.20 36.62 -15.01
N GLY A 25 -4.45 36.31 -14.62
CA GLY A 25 -5.18 35.13 -15.13
C GLY A 25 -4.55 33.78 -14.77
N CYS A 26 -3.47 33.78 -13.97
CA CYS A 26 -2.72 32.60 -13.57
C CYS A 26 -3.19 32.07 -12.20
N LEU A 27 -3.10 30.75 -12.04
CA LEU A 27 -3.30 30.06 -10.77
C LEU A 27 -1.94 29.77 -10.13
N ALA A 28 -1.80 30.12 -8.86
CA ALA A 28 -0.68 29.72 -8.02
C ALA A 28 -1.06 28.49 -7.20
N HIS A 29 -0.15 27.51 -7.16
CA HIS A 29 -0.28 26.32 -6.33
C HIS A 29 0.63 26.47 -5.11
N LEU A 30 0.04 26.66 -3.93
CA LEU A 30 0.79 26.67 -2.68
C LEU A 30 0.86 25.25 -2.13
N TYR A 31 2.07 24.81 -1.82
CA TYR A 31 2.35 23.46 -1.37
C TYR A 31 3.29 23.49 -0.16
N LYS A 32 3.04 22.60 0.80
CA LYS A 32 3.88 22.42 2.00
C LYS A 32 4.34 20.97 2.07
N CYS A 33 5.64 20.71 1.98
CA CYS A 33 6.21 19.36 1.96
C CYS A 33 5.69 18.46 3.09
N SER A 34 5.58 19.00 4.31
CA SER A 34 5.19 18.21 5.48
C SER A 34 3.68 18.00 5.62
N ALA A 35 2.84 18.68 4.85
CA ALA A 35 1.39 18.55 4.98
C ALA A 35 0.93 17.18 4.44
N LEU A 36 0.25 16.41 5.30
CA LEU A 36 -0.28 15.06 5.01
C LEU A 36 0.78 14.03 4.57
N ARG A 37 2.05 14.24 4.93
CA ARG A 37 3.18 13.39 4.54
C ARG A 37 4.09 13.09 5.71
N GLU A 38 3.54 12.33 6.66
CA GLU A 38 4.20 11.98 7.92
C GLU A 38 5.23 10.84 7.75
N SER A 39 5.18 10.10 6.64
CA SER A 39 6.09 8.99 6.36
C SER A 39 6.98 9.25 5.13
N CYS A 40 8.13 8.58 5.08
CA CYS A 40 9.04 8.60 3.93
C CYS A 40 8.31 8.23 2.64
N GLY A 41 7.49 7.19 2.67
CA GLY A 41 6.76 6.69 1.51
C GLY A 41 5.77 7.72 0.96
N LEU A 42 5.02 8.40 1.84
CA LEU A 42 4.10 9.47 1.45
C LEU A 42 4.85 10.69 0.91
N CYS A 43 6.00 11.02 1.51
CA CYS A 43 6.87 12.10 1.04
C CYS A 43 7.39 11.85 -0.38
N LEU A 44 7.94 10.66 -0.64
CA LEU A 44 8.56 10.30 -1.91
C LEU A 44 7.56 9.85 -2.99
N LYS A 45 6.29 9.63 -2.62
CA LYS A 45 5.18 9.46 -3.56
C LYS A 45 4.73 10.79 -4.18
N ALA A 46 5.00 11.91 -3.51
CA ALA A 46 4.56 13.22 -3.95
C ALA A 46 5.05 13.55 -5.36
N ASP A 47 4.34 14.45 -6.04
CA ASP A 47 4.73 14.92 -7.36
C ASP A 47 6.16 15.50 -7.33
N PRO A 48 7.10 14.98 -8.14
CA PRO A 48 8.49 15.45 -8.15
C PRO A 48 8.64 16.96 -8.44
N ARG A 49 7.64 17.60 -9.05
CA ARG A 49 7.64 19.05 -9.32
C ARG A 49 7.65 19.91 -8.06
N PHE A 50 7.24 19.37 -6.92
CA PHE A 50 7.29 20.09 -5.65
C PHE A 50 8.68 20.03 -4.98
N GLU A 51 9.61 19.24 -5.53
CA GLU A 51 11.00 19.11 -5.07
C GLU A 51 11.14 18.73 -3.58
N CYS A 52 10.12 18.10 -3.02
CA CYS A 52 10.13 17.67 -1.63
C CYS A 52 10.80 16.31 -1.49
N GLY A 53 11.60 16.18 -0.44
CA GLY A 53 12.30 14.96 -0.12
C GLY A 53 12.18 14.61 1.36
N TRP A 54 12.54 13.37 1.67
CA TRP A 54 12.53 12.87 3.03
C TRP A 54 13.87 13.19 3.70
N CYS A 55 13.82 14.01 4.75
CA CYS A 55 14.96 14.27 5.62
C CYS A 55 15.05 13.16 6.69
N VAL A 56 16.00 12.24 6.52
CA VAL A 56 16.23 11.06 7.36
C VAL A 56 16.56 11.45 8.81
N SER A 57 17.44 12.44 8.99
CA SER A 57 17.89 12.91 10.30
C SER A 57 16.74 13.50 11.13
N GLU A 58 15.85 14.25 10.47
CA GLU A 58 14.70 14.90 11.12
C GLU A 58 13.41 14.06 11.07
N LYS A 59 13.42 12.93 10.34
CA LYS A 59 12.24 12.09 10.08
C LYS A 59 11.03 12.90 9.58
N ARG A 60 11.27 13.79 8.61
CA ARG A 60 10.26 14.72 8.11
C ARG A 60 10.41 14.98 6.61
N CYS A 61 9.29 15.24 5.94
CA CYS A 61 9.27 15.69 4.56
C CYS A 61 9.58 17.20 4.46
N SER A 62 10.67 17.56 3.79
CA SER A 62 11.12 18.94 3.62
C SER A 62 11.89 19.15 2.30
N LEU A 63 12.08 20.42 1.92
CA LEU A 63 12.98 20.77 0.82
C LEU A 63 14.44 20.50 1.24
N ARG A 64 15.32 20.23 0.27
CA ARG A 64 16.75 19.99 0.52
C ARG A 64 17.40 21.09 1.37
N GLN A 65 17.10 22.36 1.08
CA GLN A 65 17.62 23.53 1.80
C GLN A 65 17.22 23.60 3.28
N HIS A 66 16.14 22.90 3.65
CA HIS A 66 15.64 22.82 5.03
C HIS A 66 16.01 21.51 5.73
N CYS A 67 16.93 20.73 5.15
CA CYS A 67 17.46 19.51 5.76
C CYS A 67 18.97 19.73 6.04
N PRO A 68 19.45 19.48 7.28
CA PRO A 68 20.85 19.69 7.64
C PRO A 68 21.83 18.98 6.68
N VAL A 69 22.92 19.67 6.32
CA VAL A 69 23.90 19.17 5.34
C VAL A 69 24.71 18.03 5.94
N SER A 70 24.35 16.81 5.55
CA SER A 70 25.16 15.60 5.71
C SER A 70 24.88 14.70 4.50
N GLU A 71 25.88 13.96 4.03
CA GLU A 71 25.91 13.32 2.70
C GLU A 71 24.82 12.27 2.41
N SER A 72 23.93 11.97 3.36
CA SER A 72 22.87 10.97 3.15
C SER A 72 21.56 11.29 3.86
N SER A 73 21.42 12.51 4.41
CA SER A 73 20.25 12.85 5.22
C SER A 73 19.03 13.23 4.41
N TRP A 74 19.15 13.53 3.11
CA TRP A 74 18.01 13.94 2.29
C TRP A 74 17.80 13.00 1.09
N MET A 75 16.64 12.36 1.02
CA MET A 75 16.24 11.45 -0.05
C MET A 75 15.16 12.07 -0.93
N HIS A 76 15.22 11.83 -2.25
CA HIS A 76 14.24 12.34 -3.22
C HIS A 76 13.76 11.25 -4.17
N ALA A 77 12.53 11.39 -4.69
CA ALA A 77 11.91 10.38 -5.56
C ALA A 77 12.66 10.17 -6.88
N SER A 78 13.29 11.22 -7.41
CA SER A 78 14.11 11.16 -8.64
C SER A 78 15.39 10.34 -8.47
N ASN A 79 15.84 10.09 -7.23
CA ASN A 79 17.00 9.25 -6.99
C ASN A 79 16.55 7.80 -7.20
N GLY A 80 17.03 7.16 -8.27
CA GLY A 80 16.56 5.85 -8.73
C GLY A 80 16.59 4.72 -7.68
N ASN A 81 17.39 4.91 -6.62
CA ASN A 81 17.60 3.95 -5.53
C ASN A 81 16.87 4.30 -4.22
N SER A 82 16.09 5.38 -4.17
CA SER A 82 15.33 5.74 -2.97
C SER A 82 14.51 4.56 -2.45
N ARG A 83 14.62 4.31 -1.15
CA ARG A 83 13.94 3.23 -0.44
C ARG A 83 13.63 3.72 0.97
N CYS A 84 12.38 3.53 1.38
CA CYS A 84 11.97 3.85 2.74
C CYS A 84 12.15 2.62 3.63
N ALA A 85 12.85 2.81 4.74
CA ALA A 85 12.95 1.80 5.79
C ALA A 85 11.67 1.77 6.63
N ASP A 86 11.60 0.76 7.50
CA ASP A 86 10.56 0.55 8.49
C ASP A 86 9.14 0.53 7.87
N PRO A 87 8.86 -0.44 6.97
CA PRO A 87 7.51 -0.67 6.49
C PRO A 87 6.61 -1.10 7.64
N LYS A 88 5.35 -0.65 7.60
CA LYS A 88 4.37 -0.93 8.65
C LYS A 88 3.04 -1.34 8.05
N ILE A 89 2.49 -2.46 8.51
CA ILE A 89 1.14 -2.89 8.15
C ILE A 89 0.17 -2.38 9.21
N LEU A 90 -0.87 -1.67 8.79
CA LEU A 90 -1.88 -1.09 9.67
C LEU A 90 -3.17 -1.90 9.67
N LYS A 91 -3.62 -2.36 8.50
CA LYS A 91 -4.89 -3.09 8.34
C LYS A 91 -4.81 -4.17 7.28
N LEU A 92 -5.60 -5.22 7.47
CA LEU A 92 -5.81 -6.32 6.54
C LEU A 92 -7.30 -6.46 6.24
N PHE A 93 -7.64 -6.76 4.98
CA PHE A 93 -9.01 -7.10 4.62
C PHE A 93 -9.04 -8.03 3.39
N PRO A 94 -9.79 -9.16 3.42
CA PRO A 94 -10.46 -9.73 4.59
C PRO A 94 -9.45 -10.29 5.60
N GLU A 95 -9.87 -10.48 6.86
CA GLU A 95 -9.04 -11.13 7.89
C GLU A 95 -9.06 -12.68 7.77
N THR A 96 -9.94 -13.24 6.93
CA THR A 96 -10.11 -14.69 6.75
C THR A 96 -10.27 -15.08 5.29
N GLY A 97 -10.00 -16.35 4.96
CA GLY A 97 -10.24 -16.88 3.62
C GLY A 97 -10.03 -18.40 3.48
N PRO A 98 -10.53 -19.01 2.39
CA PRO A 98 -10.42 -20.43 2.15
C PRO A 98 -8.97 -20.92 1.99
N ARG A 99 -8.69 -22.14 2.46
CA ARG A 99 -7.39 -22.82 2.24
C ARG A 99 -7.05 -23.03 0.76
N GLN A 100 -8.05 -23.14 -0.10
CA GLN A 100 -7.87 -23.31 -1.54
C GLN A 100 -7.20 -22.11 -2.23
N GLY A 101 -7.02 -20.98 -1.53
CA GLY A 101 -6.47 -19.77 -2.10
C GLY A 101 -7.51 -18.95 -2.87
N GLY A 102 -7.05 -18.07 -3.76
CA GLY A 102 -7.86 -17.15 -4.54
C GLY A 102 -8.44 -15.98 -3.72
N THR A 103 -8.08 -15.87 -2.45
CA THR A 103 -8.52 -14.74 -1.62
C THR A 103 -7.74 -13.50 -2.01
N ARG A 104 -8.46 -12.43 -2.34
CA ARG A 104 -7.87 -11.11 -2.61
C ARG A 104 -7.67 -10.37 -1.30
N LEU A 105 -6.45 -10.39 -0.78
CA LEU A 105 -6.06 -9.71 0.44
C LEU A 105 -5.62 -8.28 0.14
N THR A 106 -6.25 -7.33 0.79
CA THR A 106 -5.89 -5.91 0.82
C THR A 106 -5.08 -5.62 2.07
N ILE A 107 -3.86 -5.15 1.89
CA ILE A 107 -2.92 -4.76 2.94
C ILE A 107 -2.78 -3.25 2.87
N ILE A 108 -3.11 -2.54 3.95
CA ILE A 108 -2.98 -1.09 4.07
C ILE A 108 -1.90 -0.78 5.10
N GLY A 109 -1.00 0.15 4.77
CA GLY A 109 0.14 0.47 5.61
C GLY A 109 0.91 1.70 5.20
N GLU A 110 2.17 1.76 5.64
CA GLU A 110 3.10 2.86 5.40
C GLU A 110 4.44 2.29 4.92
N ASN A 111 5.14 3.05 4.07
CA ASN A 111 6.44 2.68 3.50
C ASN A 111 6.45 1.31 2.77
N LEU A 112 5.31 0.88 2.21
CA LEU A 112 5.13 -0.41 1.53
C LEU A 112 5.73 -0.47 0.10
N GLY A 113 6.95 0.04 -0.07
CA GLY A 113 7.62 0.20 -1.36
C GLY A 113 7.19 1.46 -2.13
N LEU A 114 8.05 1.94 -3.03
CA LEU A 114 7.75 3.10 -3.89
C LEU A 114 7.37 2.66 -5.31
N LYS A 115 7.85 1.48 -5.72
CA LYS A 115 7.58 0.87 -7.02
C LYS A 115 6.94 -0.49 -6.79
N PHE A 116 6.09 -0.92 -7.72
CA PHE A 116 5.49 -2.26 -7.67
C PHE A 116 6.56 -3.38 -7.62
N ASP A 117 7.67 -3.20 -8.34
CA ASP A 117 8.79 -4.13 -8.35
C ASP A 117 9.43 -4.32 -6.97
N ASP A 118 9.29 -3.33 -6.07
CA ASP A 118 9.78 -3.45 -4.70
C ASP A 118 9.00 -4.52 -3.92
N VAL A 119 7.75 -4.82 -4.28
CA VAL A 119 6.87 -5.72 -3.50
C VAL A 119 6.44 -6.97 -4.25
N ARG A 120 6.69 -7.04 -5.57
CA ARG A 120 6.21 -8.11 -6.49
C ARG A 120 6.38 -9.54 -5.94
N MET A 121 7.48 -9.81 -5.23
CA MET A 121 7.79 -11.14 -4.67
C MET A 121 7.83 -11.17 -3.13
N GLY A 122 7.44 -10.07 -2.49
CA GLY A 122 7.70 -9.82 -1.07
C GLY A 122 6.56 -10.15 -0.13
N VAL A 123 5.38 -10.57 -0.63
CA VAL A 123 4.19 -10.74 0.21
C VAL A 123 3.90 -12.22 0.51
N ARG A 124 3.73 -12.55 1.78
CA ARG A 124 3.43 -13.92 2.24
C ARG A 124 2.37 -13.92 3.33
N VAL A 125 1.63 -15.03 3.39
CA VAL A 125 0.72 -15.37 4.49
C VAL A 125 1.23 -16.68 5.09
N GLY A 126 2.04 -16.56 6.15
CA GLY A 126 2.87 -17.63 6.68
C GLY A 126 3.78 -18.20 5.59
N LYS A 127 3.57 -19.48 5.23
CA LYS A 127 4.33 -20.14 4.16
C LYS A 127 3.73 -19.97 2.77
N VAL A 128 2.54 -19.39 2.66
CA VAL A 128 1.81 -19.24 1.39
C VAL A 128 2.24 -17.95 0.69
N ILE A 129 2.53 -18.04 -0.60
CA ILE A 129 2.85 -16.87 -1.42
C ILE A 129 1.55 -16.11 -1.71
N CYS A 130 1.58 -14.78 -1.57
CA CYS A 130 0.51 -13.90 -2.03
C CYS A 130 1.02 -13.10 -3.22
N ILE A 131 0.37 -13.17 -4.37
CA ILE A 131 0.83 -12.55 -5.61
C ILE A 131 0.23 -11.14 -5.72
N PRO A 132 1.03 -10.06 -5.61
CA PRO A 132 0.52 -8.69 -5.71
C PRO A 132 -0.04 -8.37 -7.10
N ILE A 133 -1.07 -7.53 -7.15
CA ILE A 133 -1.76 -7.10 -8.36
C ILE A 133 -1.34 -5.67 -8.71
N GLU A 134 -0.59 -5.50 -9.79
CA GLU A 134 0.01 -4.20 -10.17
C GLU A 134 -1.02 -3.08 -10.35
N SER A 135 -2.19 -3.38 -10.93
CA SER A 135 -3.23 -2.37 -11.19
C SER A 135 -3.92 -1.85 -9.93
N GLU A 136 -3.77 -2.52 -8.78
CA GLU A 136 -4.42 -2.18 -7.51
C GLU A 136 -3.42 -1.81 -6.41
N TYR A 137 -2.14 -1.82 -6.76
CA TYR A 137 -1.08 -1.30 -5.92
C TYR A 137 -1.17 0.22 -5.84
N ILE A 138 -1.14 0.75 -4.62
CA ILE A 138 -1.01 2.17 -4.35
C ILE A 138 0.35 2.37 -3.67
N SER A 139 1.26 3.07 -4.36
CA SER A 139 2.62 3.34 -3.89
C SER A 139 2.65 3.70 -2.41
N ALA A 140 3.51 3.02 -1.65
CA ALA A 140 3.76 3.15 -0.22
C ALA A 140 2.58 2.93 0.75
N GLU A 141 1.35 2.76 0.27
CA GLU A 141 0.14 2.79 1.11
C GLU A 141 -0.67 1.50 1.06
N GLN A 142 -0.77 0.86 -0.11
CA GLN A 142 -1.65 -0.30 -0.29
C GLN A 142 -1.05 -1.34 -1.23
N ILE A 143 -1.17 -2.61 -0.83
CA ILE A 143 -0.93 -3.77 -1.67
C ILE A 143 -2.20 -4.62 -1.69
N VAL A 144 -2.73 -4.88 -2.88
CA VAL A 144 -3.72 -5.95 -3.07
C VAL A 144 -3.01 -7.15 -3.66
N CYS A 145 -3.16 -8.33 -3.06
CA CYS A 145 -2.54 -9.56 -3.52
C CYS A 145 -3.52 -10.74 -3.49
N GLU A 146 -3.31 -11.71 -4.37
CA GLU A 146 -4.06 -12.96 -4.39
C GLU A 146 -3.31 -14.05 -3.62
N ILE A 147 -3.92 -14.58 -2.56
CA ILE A 147 -3.32 -15.64 -1.73
C ILE A 147 -3.36 -16.96 -2.52
N GLY A 148 -2.22 -17.63 -2.66
CA GLY A 148 -2.12 -18.95 -3.28
C GLY A 148 -2.75 -20.06 -2.44
N GLU A 149 -2.66 -21.30 -2.93
CA GLU A 149 -3.16 -22.46 -2.20
C GLU A 149 -2.34 -22.71 -0.92
N ALA A 150 -3.03 -22.82 0.21
CA ALA A 150 -2.44 -23.21 1.47
C ALA A 150 -2.46 -24.74 1.57
N SER A 151 -1.30 -25.35 1.80
CA SER A 151 -1.22 -26.80 2.02
C SER A 151 -2.16 -27.24 3.17
N PRO A 152 -2.58 -28.51 3.24
CA PRO A 152 -3.47 -29.06 4.27
C PRO A 152 -2.96 -28.98 5.73
N SER A 153 -1.93 -28.17 5.99
CA SER A 153 -1.41 -27.84 7.31
C SER A 153 -2.52 -27.52 8.32
N LYS A 154 -2.38 -28.01 9.55
CA LYS A 154 -3.33 -27.74 10.66
C LYS A 154 -3.36 -26.27 11.10
N ILE A 155 -2.45 -25.43 10.59
CA ILE A 155 -2.32 -24.03 10.97
C ILE A 155 -3.53 -23.27 10.45
N GLN A 156 -4.35 -22.75 11.37
CA GLN A 156 -5.50 -21.90 11.05
C GLN A 156 -5.06 -20.44 10.89
N ASP A 157 -4.29 -19.92 11.85
CA ASP A 157 -3.82 -18.53 11.82
C ASP A 157 -2.38 -18.43 11.31
N ALA A 158 -2.16 -17.54 10.34
CA ALA A 158 -0.86 -17.31 9.73
C ALA A 158 -0.49 -15.82 9.74
N PRO A 159 0.74 -15.45 10.11
CA PRO A 159 1.18 -14.06 10.04
C PRO A 159 1.22 -13.56 8.59
N VAL A 160 0.84 -12.31 8.36
CA VAL A 160 1.02 -11.66 7.06
C VAL A 160 2.31 -10.88 7.10
N GLU A 161 3.20 -11.15 6.13
CA GLU A 161 4.51 -10.55 6.02
C GLU A 161 4.66 -9.82 4.69
N VAL A 162 5.29 -8.64 4.72
CA VAL A 162 5.65 -7.86 3.53
C VAL A 162 7.14 -7.52 3.60
N CYS A 163 7.90 -7.97 2.62
CA CYS A 163 9.28 -7.53 2.37
C CYS A 163 9.31 -6.54 1.22
N VAL A 164 9.99 -5.41 1.41
CA VAL A 164 10.20 -4.41 0.36
C VAL A 164 11.61 -4.62 -0.21
N ARG A 165 11.75 -5.09 -1.44
CA ARG A 165 12.98 -5.52 -2.16
C ARG A 165 13.68 -6.75 -1.57
N ASP A 166 14.04 -6.68 -0.29
CA ASP A 166 14.63 -7.77 0.47
C ASP A 166 13.98 -7.90 1.84
N CYS A 167 14.18 -9.04 2.49
CA CYS A 167 13.57 -9.36 3.79
C CYS A 167 14.49 -9.06 4.98
N SER A 168 15.43 -8.12 4.83
CA SER A 168 16.21 -7.66 5.98
C SER A 168 15.31 -6.95 7.01
N PRO A 169 15.70 -6.92 8.31
CA PRO A 169 14.82 -6.44 9.38
C PRO A 169 14.27 -5.02 9.15
N SER A 170 15.08 -4.11 8.61
CA SER A 170 14.67 -2.72 8.33
C SER A 170 13.69 -2.55 7.17
N TYR A 171 13.44 -3.61 6.40
CA TYR A 171 12.57 -3.56 5.22
C TYR A 171 11.53 -4.68 5.20
N LYS A 172 11.27 -5.25 6.37
CA LYS A 172 10.25 -6.28 6.59
C LYS A 172 9.19 -5.76 7.55
N ALA A 173 7.93 -5.90 7.18
CA ALA A 173 6.78 -5.66 8.03
C ALA A 173 6.06 -6.97 8.34
N ILE A 174 5.58 -7.10 9.58
CA ILE A 174 4.69 -8.18 10.00
C ILE A 174 3.39 -7.53 10.46
N ALA A 175 2.26 -8.07 10.04
CA ALA A 175 0.96 -7.55 10.42
C ALA A 175 0.70 -7.73 11.92
N PRO A 176 0.03 -6.77 12.58
CA PRO A 176 -0.32 -6.87 14.00
C PRO A 176 -1.33 -7.98 14.29
N LYS A 177 -2.10 -8.41 13.27
CA LYS A 177 -3.02 -9.54 13.33
C LYS A 177 -2.64 -10.58 12.29
N SER A 178 -2.90 -11.85 12.62
CA SER A 178 -2.82 -12.97 11.68
C SER A 178 -4.01 -13.01 10.75
N PHE A 179 -3.82 -13.64 9.59
CA PHE A 179 -4.89 -14.04 8.67
C PHE A 179 -5.35 -15.47 9.00
N THR A 180 -6.66 -15.73 8.99
CA THR A 180 -7.22 -17.03 9.36
C THR A 180 -7.69 -17.81 8.14
N PHE A 181 -7.11 -18.99 7.93
CA PHE A 181 -7.54 -19.96 6.93
C PHE A 181 -8.74 -20.78 7.43
N VAL A 182 -9.85 -20.68 6.70
CA VAL A 182 -11.06 -21.47 6.95
C VAL A 182 -11.18 -22.62 5.96
N VAL A 183 -11.69 -23.76 6.45
CA VAL A 183 -12.09 -24.88 5.60
C VAL A 183 -13.57 -24.76 5.28
N ARG A 184 -13.95 -25.03 4.02
CA ARG A 184 -15.36 -25.23 3.70
C ARG A 184 -15.87 -26.42 4.51
N CYS A 185 -17.04 -26.28 5.12
CA CYS A 185 -17.73 -27.42 5.69
C CYS A 185 -18.12 -28.35 4.52
N SER A 186 -17.44 -29.48 4.36
CA SER A 186 -17.87 -30.52 3.42
C SER A 186 -19.10 -31.20 4.04
N LEU A 187 -20.29 -30.74 3.68
CA LEU A 187 -21.55 -31.43 3.94
C LEU A 187 -21.62 -32.70 3.10
N ALA A 188 -20.84 -33.71 3.47
CA ALA A 188 -21.14 -35.10 3.11
C ALA A 188 -22.22 -35.61 4.07
N SER A 189 -23.44 -35.04 3.98
CA SER A 189 -24.73 -35.65 4.38
C SER A 189 -25.86 -34.60 4.39
N ARG A 190 -26.77 -34.73 3.40
CA ARG A 190 -28.19 -34.28 3.37
C ARG A 190 -28.53 -32.82 3.73
N GLY A 191 -28.97 -32.08 2.71
CA GLY A 191 -29.99 -31.02 2.78
C GLY A 191 -29.89 -30.03 3.95
N VAL A 192 -28.91 -29.13 3.93
CA VAL A 192 -28.88 -27.97 4.82
C VAL A 192 -29.28 -26.73 4.01
N GLN A 193 -30.40 -26.09 4.38
CA GLN A 193 -30.68 -24.73 3.92
C GLN A 193 -29.68 -23.77 4.59
N ILE A 194 -28.72 -23.26 3.81
CA ILE A 194 -27.80 -22.23 4.30
C ILE A 194 -28.49 -20.87 4.15
N ARG A 195 -28.73 -20.20 5.28
CA ARG A 195 -29.20 -18.81 5.31
C ARG A 195 -27.98 -17.88 5.29
N VAL A 196 -27.62 -17.38 4.11
CA VAL A 196 -26.57 -16.36 3.99
C VAL A 196 -27.12 -15.03 4.52
N THR A 197 -26.78 -14.68 5.76
CA THR A 197 -27.03 -13.33 6.27
C THR A 197 -25.91 -12.42 5.77
N SER A 198 -26.16 -11.73 4.66
CA SER A 198 -25.33 -10.62 4.22
C SER A 198 -25.31 -9.53 5.31
N GLN A 199 -24.14 -9.29 5.91
CA GLN A 199 -23.86 -8.05 6.63
C GLN A 199 -22.98 -7.17 5.75
N ASN A 200 -23.58 -6.57 4.71
CA ASN A 200 -23.29 -5.21 4.27
C ASN A 200 -24.23 -4.86 3.10
N ARG A 201 -25.36 -4.22 3.42
CA ARG A 201 -26.11 -3.43 2.45
C ARG A 201 -25.58 -2.00 2.52
N TYR A 202 -24.79 -1.61 1.52
CA TYR A 202 -24.65 -0.21 1.14
C TYR A 202 -24.95 -0.09 -0.36
N SER A 203 -26.21 0.28 -0.59
CA SER A 203 -26.71 1.25 -1.56
C SER A 203 -25.99 1.38 -2.91
N LEU A 204 -26.58 0.79 -3.95
CA LEU A 204 -26.64 1.43 -5.27
C LEU A 204 -28.05 2.00 -5.41
N ASN A 205 -28.19 3.29 -5.08
CA ASN A 205 -29.27 4.09 -5.65
C ASN A 205 -28.88 4.36 -7.09
N ASP A 206 -29.49 3.63 -8.01
CA ASP A 206 -29.64 4.07 -9.38
C ASP A 206 -30.88 4.97 -9.42
N GLY A 207 -30.66 6.24 -9.74
CA GLY A 207 -31.68 7.28 -9.73
C GLY A 207 -31.47 8.18 -10.93
N SER A 208 -32.15 7.80 -12.03
CA SER A 208 -32.79 8.60 -13.09
C SER A 208 -32.11 9.91 -13.51
#